data_AF-A0A7K0QU08-F1
#
_entry.id   AF-A0A7K0QU08-F1
#
_cell.length_a   1.000
_cell.length_b   1.000
_cell.length_c   1.000
_cell.angle_alpha   90.00
_cell.angle_beta   90.00
_cell.angle_gamma   90.00
#
_symmetry.space_group_name_H-M   'P 1'
#
loop_
_entity.id
_entity.type
_entity.pdbx_description
1 polymer ?
#
loop_
_entity_poly.entity_id
_entity_poly.type
_entity_poly.pdbx_seq_one_letter_code
_entity_poly.pdbx_strand_id
1 'polypeptide(L)'
;QMRPGSVVVDLASETGGNVEGSVAGSEIAFGEVLVWGAQDVASQMPIHASQLYSMNVLALLGLAVKDGSVNIDPEDEVFAGCAVVLNGEIRNEAARAAMGGAGA
;
A
#
# COMPACT_ATOMS: atom_id res chain seq x y z
N GLN A 1 13.53 17.35 22.53
CA GLN A 1 12.92 16.49 23.55
C GLN A 1 11.44 16.76 23.59
N MET A 2 10.62 15.71 23.69
CA MET A 2 9.16 15.83 23.82
C MET A 2 8.76 16.08 25.27
N ARG A 3 7.57 16.62 25.49
CA ARG A 3 7.04 16.81 26.84
C ARG A 3 6.60 15.46 27.42
N PRO A 4 6.70 15.25 28.74
CA PRO A 4 6.09 14.10 29.42
C PRO A 4 4.61 13.95 29.07
N GLY A 5 4.17 12.72 28.84
CA GLY A 5 2.80 12.38 28.42
C GLY A 5 2.50 12.59 26.93
N SER A 6 3.51 12.93 26.11
CA SER A 6 3.30 13.03 24.66
C SER A 6 3.06 11.64 24.04
N VAL A 7 2.29 11.63 22.94
CA VAL A 7 2.10 10.43 22.11
C VAL A 7 2.60 10.71 20.70
N VAL A 8 3.34 9.76 20.13
CA VAL A 8 3.77 9.76 18.73
C VAL A 8 3.05 8.63 18.00
N VAL A 9 2.46 8.95 16.86
CA VAL A 9 1.81 7.99 15.98
C VAL A 9 2.66 7.86 14.72
N ASP A 10 3.27 6.70 14.53
CA ASP A 10 4.06 6.42 13.33
C ASP A 10 3.27 5.54 12.35
N LEU A 11 2.62 6.20 11.39
CA LEU A 11 1.84 5.53 10.34
C LEU A 11 2.70 4.78 9.32
N ALA A 12 4.02 5.00 9.30
CA ALA A 12 4.93 4.37 8.34
C ALA A 12 5.67 3.16 8.93
N SER A 13 5.27 2.67 10.11
CA SER A 13 6.06 1.70 10.88
C SER A 13 6.26 0.36 10.16
N GLU A 14 5.39 -0.02 9.21
CA GLU A 14 5.51 -1.24 8.41
C GLU A 14 6.55 -1.16 7.28
N THR A 15 6.97 0.04 6.87
CA THR A 15 7.85 0.26 5.70
C THR A 15 9.18 0.94 6.07
N GLY A 16 9.59 0.81 7.33
CA GLY A 16 10.83 1.36 7.87
C GLY A 16 10.62 2.36 9.01
N GLY A 17 9.43 2.97 9.10
CA GLY A 17 9.07 3.91 10.17
C GLY A 17 9.71 5.30 10.03
N ASN A 18 9.03 6.31 10.58
CA ASN A 18 9.60 7.66 10.74
C ASN A 18 10.25 7.84 12.11
N VAL A 19 9.94 6.96 13.07
CA VAL A 19 10.36 7.09 14.46
C VAL A 19 11.30 5.94 14.80
N GLU A 20 12.53 6.27 15.18
CA GLU A 20 13.50 5.27 15.63
C GLU A 20 12.97 4.50 16.85
N GLY A 21 13.03 3.17 16.78
CA GLY A 21 12.49 2.29 17.82
C GLY A 21 10.97 2.06 17.74
N SER A 22 10.28 2.64 16.75
CA SER A 22 8.91 2.26 16.42
C SER A 22 8.85 0.78 16.01
N VAL A 23 7.86 0.06 16.53
CA VAL A 23 7.61 -1.34 16.18
C VAL A 23 6.18 -1.44 15.71
N ALA A 24 5.99 -1.91 14.47
CA ALA A 24 4.68 -2.08 13.88
C ALA A 24 3.76 -2.94 14.77
N GLY A 25 2.55 -2.45 14.98
CA GLY A 25 1.50 -3.10 15.77
C GLY A 25 1.68 -2.97 17.28
N SER A 26 2.69 -2.22 17.74
CA SER A 26 3.03 -2.12 19.16
C SER A 26 2.94 -0.69 19.69
N GLU A 27 2.62 -0.60 20.98
CA GLU A 27 2.75 0.62 21.76
C GLU A 27 3.97 0.48 22.68
N ILE A 28 4.96 1.35 22.50
CA ILE A 28 6.22 1.31 23.25
C ILE A 28 6.42 2.62 23.99
N ALA A 29 6.72 2.53 25.28
CA ALA A 29 7.09 3.69 26.08
C ALA A 29 8.59 4.00 25.92
N PHE A 30 8.88 5.24 25.55
CA PHE A 30 10.22 5.84 25.54
C PHE A 30 10.30 6.90 26.63
N GLY A 31 10.67 6.48 27.84
CA GLY A 31 10.60 7.35 29.03
C GLY A 31 9.13 7.69 29.34
N GLU A 32 8.79 8.99 29.30
CA GLU A 32 7.43 9.49 29.54
C GLU A 32 6.64 9.73 28.24
N VAL A 33 7.12 9.24 27.10
CA VAL A 33 6.47 9.37 25.79
C VAL A 33 6.00 8.00 25.32
N LEU A 34 4.78 7.92 24.79
CA LEU A 34 4.26 6.71 24.15
C LEU A 34 4.44 6.81 22.64
N VAL A 35 4.98 5.75 22.01
CA VAL A 35 5.08 5.62 20.56
C VAL A 35 4.20 4.46 20.13
N TRP A 36 3.22 4.75 19.27
CA TRP A 36 2.42 3.72 18.62
C TRP A 36 2.91 3.52 17.18
N GLY A 37 3.46 2.35 16.90
CA GLY A 37 3.79 1.91 15.54
C GLY A 37 2.54 1.37 14.88
N ALA A 38 1.99 2.11 13.93
CA ALA A 38 0.72 1.74 13.31
C ALA A 38 0.92 0.57 12.32
N GLN A 39 0.09 -0.46 12.44
CA GLN A 39 0.07 -1.62 11.56
C GLN A 39 -1.36 -1.83 11.04
N ASP A 40 -1.49 -1.98 9.72
CA ASP A 40 -2.76 -2.28 9.04
C ASP A 40 -3.94 -1.44 9.55
N VAL A 41 -3.74 -0.11 9.61
CA VAL A 41 -4.69 0.83 10.22
C VAL A 41 -6.04 0.81 9.50
N ALA A 42 -6.05 0.56 8.19
CA ALA A 42 -7.27 0.47 7.41
C ALA A 42 -8.21 -0.64 7.93
N SER A 43 -7.64 -1.78 8.34
CA SER A 43 -8.40 -2.89 8.92
C SER A 43 -9.03 -2.57 10.28
N GLN A 44 -8.62 -1.49 10.96
CA GLN A 44 -9.25 -1.03 12.20
C GLN A 44 -10.57 -0.27 11.94
N MET A 45 -10.80 0.18 10.69
CA MET A 45 -12.07 0.76 10.24
C MET A 45 -12.57 0.04 8.98
N PRO A 46 -12.84 -1.27 9.06
CA PRO A 46 -12.96 -2.13 7.88
C PRO A 46 -14.14 -1.75 6.99
N ILE A 47 -15.24 -1.24 7.56
CA ILE A 47 -16.43 -0.83 6.78
C ILE A 47 -16.09 0.33 5.85
N HIS A 48 -15.53 1.42 6.39
CA HIS A 48 -15.24 2.61 5.61
C HIS A 48 -14.04 2.40 4.69
N ALA A 49 -13.00 1.68 5.15
CA ALA A 49 -11.87 1.32 4.31
C ALA A 49 -12.31 0.49 3.10
N SER A 50 -13.16 -0.53 3.30
CA SER A 50 -13.68 -1.35 2.22
C SER A 50 -14.57 -0.56 1.27
N GLN A 51 -15.40 0.36 1.78
CA GLN A 51 -16.25 1.21 0.95
C GLN A 51 -15.42 2.13 0.04
N LEU A 52 -14.40 2.79 0.58
CA LEU A 52 -13.53 3.67 -0.22
C LEU A 52 -12.70 2.87 -1.23
N TYR A 53 -12.17 1.72 -0.82
CA TYR A 53 -11.39 0.86 -1.71
C TYR A 53 -12.24 0.27 -2.84
N SER A 54 -13.48 -0.15 -2.56
CA SER A 54 -14.37 -0.70 -3.60
C SER A 54 -14.74 0.34 -4.66
N MET A 55 -14.83 1.62 -4.31
CA MET A 55 -15.03 2.70 -5.29
C MET A 55 -13.84 2.83 -6.24
N ASN A 56 -12.61 2.67 -5.75
CA ASN A 56 -11.41 2.67 -6.60
C ASN A 56 -11.39 1.45 -7.54
N VAL A 57 -11.73 0.27 -7.03
CA VAL A 57 -11.84 -0.95 -7.85
C VAL A 57 -12.92 -0.79 -8.92
N LEU A 58 -14.08 -0.25 -8.56
CA LEU A 58 -15.17 0.00 -9.49
C LEU A 58 -14.78 0.98 -10.59
N ALA A 59 -14.07 2.06 -10.23
CA ALA A 59 -13.58 3.03 -11.21
C ALA A 59 -12.61 2.39 -12.22
N LEU A 60 -11.67 1.55 -11.75
CA LEU A 60 -10.76 0.81 -12.63
C LEU A 60 -11.50 -0.18 -13.53
N LEU A 61 -12.47 -0.93 -12.97
CA LEU A 61 -13.31 -1.84 -13.77
C LEU A 61 -14.17 -1.11 -14.80
N GLY A 62 -14.59 0.13 -14.52
CA GLY A 62 -15.29 0.97 -15.47
C GLY A 62 -14.48 1.30 -16.72
N LEU A 63 -13.14 1.30 -16.64
CA LEU A 63 -12.26 1.44 -17.79
C LEU A 63 -12.07 0.12 -18.55
N ALA A 64 -12.06 -1.01 -17.82
CA ALA A 64 -11.78 -2.34 -18.37
C ALA A 64 -13.01 -3.00 -19.01
N VAL A 65 -14.20 -2.85 -18.44
CA VAL A 65 -15.37 -3.62 -18.85
C VAL A 65 -16.15 -2.85 -19.92
N LYS A 66 -16.20 -3.42 -21.13
CA LYS A 66 -16.96 -2.89 -22.27
C LYS A 66 -17.90 -3.98 -22.79
N ASP A 67 -19.17 -3.65 -22.93
CA ASP A 67 -20.22 -4.55 -23.43
C ASP A 67 -20.29 -5.91 -22.70
N GLY A 68 -20.06 -5.91 -21.38
CA GLY A 68 -20.08 -7.12 -20.55
C GLY A 68 -18.84 -8.01 -20.68
N SER A 69 -17.82 -7.56 -21.40
CA SER A 69 -16.55 -8.26 -21.57
C SER A 69 -15.38 -7.44 -20.98
N VAL A 70 -14.36 -8.14 -20.47
CA VAL A 70 -13.13 -7.48 -20.01
C VAL A 70 -12.26 -7.19 -21.22
N ASN A 71 -12.00 -5.91 -21.45
CA ASN A 71 -11.16 -5.40 -22.51
C ASN A 71 -10.13 -4.42 -21.90
N ILE A 72 -8.94 -4.94 -21.62
CA ILE A 72 -7.82 -4.15 -21.11
C ILE A 72 -7.00 -3.70 -22.31
N ASP A 73 -7.00 -2.40 -22.57
CA ASP A 73 -6.11 -1.77 -23.53
C ASP A 73 -4.72 -1.58 -22.90
N PRO A 74 -3.66 -2.25 -23.40
CA PRO A 74 -2.32 -2.11 -22.85
C PRO A 74 -1.72 -0.70 -22.99
N GLU A 75 -2.25 0.10 -23.92
CA GLU A 75 -1.78 1.47 -24.20
C GLU A 75 -2.55 2.53 -23.40
N ASP A 76 -3.61 2.15 -22.67
CA ASP A 76 -4.28 3.03 -21.72
C ASP A 76 -3.33 3.35 -20.57
N GLU A 77 -3.17 4.64 -20.26
CA GLU A 77 -2.20 5.13 -19.27
C GLU A 77 -2.46 4.55 -17.87
N VAL A 78 -3.71 4.28 -17.51
CA VAL A 78 -4.05 3.72 -16.19
C VAL A 78 -3.59 2.27 -16.12
N PHE A 79 -3.90 1.47 -17.13
CA PHE A 79 -3.48 0.06 -17.15
C PHE A 79 -1.97 -0.09 -17.32
N ALA A 80 -1.34 0.72 -18.18
CA ALA A 80 0.11 0.74 -18.33
C ALA A 80 0.82 1.12 -17.02
N GLY A 81 0.26 2.07 -16.26
CA GLY A 81 0.81 2.52 -14.98
C GLY A 81 0.64 1.52 -13.83
N CYS A 82 -0.45 0.75 -13.79
CA CYS A 82 -0.75 -0.14 -12.68
C CYS A 82 -0.43 -1.63 -12.93
N ALA A 83 -0.29 -2.06 -14.18
CA ALA A 83 -0.06 -3.46 -14.50
C ALA A 83 1.34 -3.93 -14.07
N VAL A 84 1.39 -4.92 -13.18
CA VAL A 84 2.64 -5.64 -12.87
C VAL A 84 2.95 -6.67 -13.95
N VAL A 85 1.94 -7.45 -14.34
CA VAL A 85 1.98 -8.42 -15.43
C VAL A 85 0.73 -8.25 -16.28
N LEU A 86 0.90 -8.26 -17.61
CA LEU A 86 -0.21 -8.24 -18.56
C LEU A 86 0.12 -9.19 -19.73
N ASN A 87 -0.81 -10.07 -20.08
CA ASN A 87 -0.64 -11.06 -21.16
C ASN A 87 0.63 -11.92 -21.04
N GLY A 88 1.04 -12.23 -19.80
CA GLY A 88 2.24 -13.03 -19.52
C GLY A 88 3.56 -12.25 -19.51
N GLU A 89 3.53 -10.95 -19.77
CA GLU A 89 4.72 -10.10 -19.79
C GLU A 89 4.80 -9.23 -18.52
N ILE A 90 5.99 -9.16 -17.91
CA ILE A 90 6.25 -8.24 -16.80
C ILE A 90 6.30 -6.81 -17.35
N ARG A 91 5.36 -5.96 -16.93
CA ARG A 91 5.23 -4.55 -17.35
C ARG A 91 5.86 -3.57 -16.35
N ASN A 92 5.90 -3.94 -15.06
CA ASN A 92 6.51 -3.13 -14.02
C ASN A 92 8.04 -3.33 -13.94
N GLU A 93 8.80 -2.23 -13.96
CA GLU A 93 10.27 -2.25 -13.95
C GLU A 93 10.84 -2.84 -12.65
N ALA A 94 10.29 -2.47 -11.49
CA ALA A 94 10.76 -2.97 -10.21
C ALA A 94 10.52 -4.48 -10.08
N ALA A 95 9.37 -4.98 -10.54
CA ALA A 95 9.09 -6.42 -10.61
C ALA A 95 10.06 -7.13 -11.55
N ARG A 96 10.38 -6.53 -12.70
CA ARG A 96 11.36 -7.10 -13.65
C ARG A 96 12.76 -7.18 -13.03
N ALA A 97 13.20 -6.12 -12.33
CA ALA A 97 14.47 -6.09 -11.63
C ALA A 97 14.54 -7.13 -10.50
N ALA A 98 13.46 -7.29 -9.73
CA ALA A 98 13.38 -8.29 -8.66
C ALA A 98 13.48 -9.73 -9.19
N MET A 99 12.91 -10.00 -10.38
CA MET A 99 13.02 -11.30 -11.06
C MET A 99 14.39 -11.52 -11.72
N GLY A 100 15.13 -10.44 -12.02
CA GLY A 100 16.44 -10.42 -12.69
C GLY A 100 17.67 -10.50 -11.79
N GLY A 101 17.49 -10.74 -10.49
CA GLY A 101 18.56 -11.18 -9.56
C GLY A 101 19.00 -12.65 -9.76
N ALA A 102 18.50 -13.31 -10.80
CA ALA A 102 18.98 -14.60 -11.30
C ALA A 102 19.21 -14.50 -12.81
N GLY A 103 20.17 -13.67 -13.21
CA GLY A 103 20.75 -13.73 -14.55
C GLY A 103 21.76 -14.89 -14.62
N ALA A 104 21.38 -15.94 -15.36
CA ALA A 104 22.30 -16.77 -16.12
C ALA A 104 22.18 -16.36 -17.59
#